data_AF-A0A3N4L9H6-F1
#
_entry.id   AF-A0A3N4L9H6-F1
#
_cell.length_a   1.000
_cell.length_b   1.000
_cell.length_c   1.000
_cell.angle_alpha   90.00
_cell.angle_beta   90.00
_cell.angle_gamma   90.00
#
_symmetry.space_group_name_H-M   'P 1'
#
loop_
_entity.id
_entity.type
_entity.pdbx_description
1 polymer ?
#
loop_
_entity_poly.entity_id
_entity_poly.type
_entity_poly.pdbx_seq_one_letter_code
_entity_poly.pdbx_strand_id
1 'polypeptide(L)'
;MDSIQKIIDGFIDFEGQRITEMLTTNILILTGAISWIVGFILQDVTYTLYIGLAGSLLAVLAVIPPWPVYNRHPLRWLPAGAGTATDDSVEGDGGVKVKKEE
;
A
#
# COMPACT_ATOMS: atom_id res chain seq x y z
N MET A 1 -2.84 -7.03 -20.95
CA MET A 1 -1.45 -7.18 -20.43
C MET A 1 -1.20 -6.20 -19.29
N ASP A 2 -1.90 -5.06 -19.29
CA ASP A 2 -1.81 -3.99 -18.30
C ASP A 2 -2.09 -4.42 -16.85
N SER A 3 -3.00 -5.38 -16.62
CA SER A 3 -3.28 -5.87 -15.26
C SER A 3 -2.10 -6.60 -14.64
N ILE A 4 -1.35 -7.38 -15.43
CA ILE A 4 -0.17 -8.11 -14.94
C ILE A 4 0.97 -7.13 -14.68
N GLN A 5 1.12 -6.11 -15.55
CA GLN A 5 2.09 -5.04 -15.33
C GLN A 5 1.79 -4.26 -14.06
N LYS A 6 0.52 -3.90 -13.80
CA LYS A 6 0.13 -3.27 -12.52
C LYS A 6 0.41 -4.14 -11.30
N ILE A 7 0.29 -5.47 -11.43
CA ILE A 7 0.66 -6.42 -10.36
C ILE A 7 2.17 -6.39 -10.09
N ILE A 8 2.99 -6.35 -11.14
CA ILE A 8 4.46 -6.33 -11.05
C ILE A 8 4.96 -4.95 -10.57
N ASP A 9 4.36 -3.88 -11.05
CA ASP A 9 4.73 -2.50 -10.70
C ASP A 9 4.41 -2.17 -9.24
N GLY A 10 3.48 -2.91 -8.61
CA GLY A 10 3.32 -2.96 -7.16
C GLY A 10 3.02 -1.62 -6.49
N PHE A 11 2.50 -0.64 -7.23
CA PHE A 11 2.18 0.67 -6.67
C PHE A 11 1.01 0.52 -5.70
N ILE A 12 1.32 0.53 -4.41
CA ILE A 12 0.38 0.48 -3.30
C ILE A 12 0.41 1.83 -2.58
N ASP A 13 -0.75 2.35 -2.19
CA ASP A 13 -0.84 3.59 -1.42
C ASP A 13 -0.53 3.33 0.08
N PHE A 14 -0.27 4.39 0.85
CA PHE A 14 0.05 4.24 2.29
C PHE A 14 -1.10 3.59 3.08
N GLU A 15 -2.35 3.84 2.71
CA GLU A 15 -3.52 3.25 3.36
C GLU A 15 -3.60 1.74 3.06
N GLY A 16 -3.32 1.35 1.82
CA GLY A 16 -3.22 -0.02 1.35
C GLY A 16 -2.13 -0.79 2.06
N GLN A 17 -0.97 -0.19 2.34
CA GLN A 17 0.07 -0.79 3.19
C GLN A 17 -0.47 -1.12 4.59
N ARG A 18 -1.17 -0.19 5.22
CA ARG A 18 -1.76 -0.40 6.55
C ARG A 18 -2.80 -1.52 6.56
N ILE A 19 -3.70 -1.54 5.56
CA ILE A 19 -4.70 -2.60 5.43
C ILE A 19 -4.01 -3.96 5.26
N THR A 20 -2.97 -3.99 4.44
CA THR A 20 -2.16 -5.18 4.16
C THR A 20 -1.48 -5.71 5.41
N GLU A 21 -0.89 -4.84 6.24
CA GLU A 21 -0.29 -5.21 7.53
C GLU A 21 -1.33 -5.78 8.50
N MET A 22 -2.48 -5.13 8.65
CA MET A 22 -3.55 -5.61 9.52
C MET A 22 -4.09 -6.97 9.06
N LEU A 23 -4.28 -7.14 7.74
CA LEU A 23 -4.79 -8.38 7.16
C LEU A 23 -3.79 -9.53 7.35
N THR A 24 -2.51 -9.31 7.04
CA THR A 24 -1.45 -10.30 7.24
C THR A 24 -1.38 -10.74 8.70
N THR A 25 -1.35 -9.77 9.61
CA THR A 25 -1.27 -10.02 11.05
C THR A 25 -2.47 -10.82 11.54
N ASN A 26 -3.68 -10.43 11.17
CA ASN A 26 -4.90 -11.15 11.55
C ASN A 26 -4.92 -12.58 11.01
N ILE A 27 -4.59 -12.78 9.72
CA ILE A 27 -4.57 -14.13 9.13
C ILE A 27 -3.54 -15.01 9.83
N LEU A 28 -2.31 -14.53 10.05
CA LEU A 28 -1.26 -15.31 10.68
C LEU A 28 -1.57 -15.64 12.15
N ILE A 29 -2.13 -14.70 12.91
CA ILE A 29 -2.53 -14.95 14.30
C ILE A 29 -3.65 -16.00 14.36
N LEU A 30 -4.69 -15.85 13.53
CA LEU A 30 -5.82 -16.78 13.51
C LEU A 30 -5.38 -18.18 13.10
N THR A 31 -4.62 -18.29 12.02
CA THR A 31 -4.12 -19.56 11.51
C THR A 31 -3.11 -20.20 12.46
N GLY A 32 -2.27 -19.40 13.13
CA GLY A 32 -1.36 -19.87 14.18
C GLY A 32 -2.07 -20.40 15.41
N ALA A 33 -3.13 -19.73 15.86
CA ALA A 33 -3.95 -20.22 16.97
C ALA A 33 -4.65 -21.54 16.60
N ILE A 34 -5.24 -21.61 15.40
CA ILE A 34 -5.92 -22.82 14.91
C ILE A 34 -4.92 -23.98 14.72
N SER A 35 -3.76 -23.73 14.11
CA SER A 35 -2.74 -24.76 13.87
C SER A 35 -2.23 -25.33 15.19
N TRP A 36 -2.00 -24.47 16.19
CA TRP A 36 -1.57 -24.89 17.51
C TRP A 36 -2.63 -25.74 18.22
N ILE A 37 -3.91 -25.31 18.23
CA ILE A 37 -5.01 -26.07 18.85
C ILE A 37 -5.16 -27.45 18.19
N VAL A 38 -5.19 -27.50 16.86
CA VAL A 38 -5.38 -28.75 16.11
C VAL A 38 -4.20 -29.69 16.32
N GLY A 39 -2.97 -29.19 16.20
CA GLY A 39 -1.76 -29.97 16.45
C GLY A 39 -1.68 -30.48 17.88
N PHE A 40 -2.14 -29.69 18.86
CA PHE A 40 -2.21 -30.10 20.26
C PHE A 40 -3.24 -31.21 20.48
N ILE A 41 -4.44 -31.13 19.90
CA ILE A 41 -5.46 -32.18 20.03
C ILE A 41 -5.01 -33.49 19.35
N LEU A 42 -4.42 -33.39 18.16
CA LEU A 42 -3.98 -34.54 17.38
C LEU A 42 -2.63 -35.09 17.82
N GLN A 43 -1.89 -34.36 18.66
CA GLN A 43 -0.53 -34.70 19.11
C GLN A 43 0.45 -34.94 17.94
N ASP A 44 0.25 -34.24 16.82
CA ASP A 44 1.04 -34.40 15.59
C ASP A 44 1.42 -33.02 15.01
N VAL A 45 2.73 -32.78 14.91
CA VAL A 45 3.31 -31.52 14.41
C VAL A 45 3.07 -31.32 12.91
N THR A 46 2.81 -32.39 12.17
CA THR A 46 2.58 -32.36 10.72
C THR A 46 1.34 -31.54 10.38
N TYR A 47 0.26 -31.72 11.14
CA TYR A 47 -0.98 -30.95 10.96
C TYR A 47 -0.80 -29.47 11.31
N THR A 48 -0.02 -29.16 12.36
CA THR A 48 0.35 -27.78 12.68
C THR A 48 1.06 -27.11 11.51
N LEU A 49 2.02 -27.81 10.90
CA LEU A 49 2.77 -27.31 9.75
C LEU A 49 1.87 -27.14 8.52
N TYR A 50 1.02 -28.10 8.19
CA TYR A 50 0.10 -27.96 7.05
C TYR A 50 -0.87 -26.79 7.21
N ILE A 51 -1.45 -26.60 8.39
CA ILE A 51 -2.36 -25.47 8.64
C ILE A 51 -1.59 -24.15 8.62
N GLY A 52 -0.38 -24.11 9.22
CA GLY A 52 0.47 -22.92 9.19
C GLY A 52 0.89 -22.53 7.77
N LEU A 53 1.27 -23.50 6.93
CA LEU A 53 1.61 -23.29 5.52
C LEU A 53 0.40 -22.85 4.70
N ALA A 54 -0.75 -23.49 4.89
CA ALA A 54 -2.00 -23.08 4.25
C ALA A 54 -2.37 -21.64 4.66
N GLY A 55 -2.25 -21.29 5.94
CA GLY A 55 -2.49 -19.94 6.45
C GLY A 55 -1.53 -18.91 5.87
N SER A 56 -0.25 -19.26 5.76
CA SER A 56 0.79 -18.40 5.17
C SER A 56 0.54 -18.18 3.68
N LEU A 57 0.18 -19.23 2.94
CA LEU A 57 -0.19 -19.14 1.52
C LEU A 57 -1.44 -18.25 1.33
N LEU A 58 -2.44 -18.38 2.21
CA LEU A 58 -3.61 -17.51 2.18
C LEU A 58 -3.25 -16.05 2.44
N ALA A 59 -2.37 -15.76 3.41
CA ALA A 59 -1.90 -14.41 3.69
C ALA A 59 -1.17 -13.82 2.46
N VAL A 60 -0.27 -14.58 1.86
CA VAL A 60 0.45 -14.24 0.62
C VAL A 60 -0.53 -13.91 -0.50
N LEU A 61 -1.54 -14.76 -0.75
CA LEU A 61 -2.54 -14.52 -1.79
C LEU A 61 -3.43 -13.31 -1.48
N ALA A 62 -3.70 -13.03 -0.21
CA ALA A 62 -4.52 -11.89 0.19
C ALA A 62 -3.78 -10.55 0.08
N VAL A 63 -2.46 -10.55 0.23
CA VAL A 63 -1.63 -9.34 0.37
C VAL A 63 -0.86 -9.00 -0.89
N ILE A 64 -0.30 -10.00 -1.58
CA ILE A 64 0.63 -9.78 -2.70
C ILE A 64 -0.04 -9.17 -3.93
N PRO A 65 -1.22 -9.63 -4.38
CA PRO A 65 -1.88 -8.98 -5.50
C PRO A 65 -2.26 -7.56 -5.07
N PRO A 66 -1.95 -6.51 -5.86
CA PRO A 66 -2.45 -5.17 -5.61
C PRO A 66 -3.93 -5.13 -5.96
N TRP A 67 -4.75 -5.66 -5.05
CA TRP A 67 -6.19 -5.61 -5.15
C TRP A 67 -6.63 -4.15 -5.27
N PRO A 68 -7.67 -3.85 -6.05
CA PRO A 68 -8.15 -2.48 -6.24
C PRO A 68 -8.62 -1.80 -4.94
N VAL A 69 -8.73 -2.56 -3.84
CA VAL A 69 -9.02 -2.03 -2.50
C VAL A 69 -7.81 -1.32 -1.87
N TYR A 70 -6.57 -1.67 -2.25
CA TYR A 70 -5.33 -1.15 -1.68
C TYR A 70 -4.73 0.05 -2.44
N ASN A 71 -5.47 0.62 -3.40
CA ASN A 71 -4.97 1.72 -4.22
C ASN A 71 -6.07 2.76 -4.49
N ARG A 72 -6.88 3.05 -3.47
CA ARG A 72 -8.03 3.95 -3.56
C ARG A 72 -7.69 5.40 -3.22
N HIS A 73 -6.55 5.64 -2.61
CA HIS A 73 -6.12 6.94 -2.12
C HIS A 73 -4.79 7.34 -2.77
N PRO A 74 -4.80 7.80 -4.03
CA PRO A 74 -3.59 8.25 -4.70
C PRO A 74 -2.99 9.45 -3.97
N LEU A 75 -1.74 9.31 -3.55
CA LEU A 75 -1.01 10.34 -2.82
C LEU A 75 -0.65 11.50 -3.74
N ARG A 76 -1.10 12.70 -3.38
CA ARG A 76 -0.70 13.94 -4.08
C ARG A 76 0.59 14.46 -3.45
N TRP A 77 1.71 14.17 -4.10
CA TRP A 77 3.02 14.72 -3.72
C TRP A 77 3.00 16.24 -3.85
N LEU A 78 3.52 16.95 -2.84
CA LEU A 78 3.76 18.38 -2.95
C LEU A 78 4.94 18.60 -3.92
N PRO A 79 4.89 19.61 -4.81
CA PRO A 79 6.00 19.91 -5.69
C PRO A 79 7.27 20.17 -4.86
N ALA A 80 8.38 19.54 -5.28
CA ALA A 80 9.69 19.76 -4.69
C ALA A 80 10.07 21.24 -4.87
N GLY A 81 9.83 22.05 -3.84
CA GLY A 81 10.00 23.50 -3.89
C GLY A 81 9.02 24.30 -3.03
N ALA A 82 7.93 23.71 -2.55
CA ALA A 82 6.96 24.40 -1.68
C ALA A 82 7.50 24.78 -0.28
N GLY A 83 8.76 24.45 0.04
CA GLY A 83 9.47 24.93 1.24
C GLY A 83 10.31 26.19 1.00
N THR A 84 10.39 26.70 -0.24
CA THR A 84 11.12 27.92 -0.60
C THR A 84 10.35 28.74 -1.64
N ALA A 85 9.02 28.81 -1.51
CA ALA A 85 8.24 29.85 -2.17
C ALA A 85 8.01 30.92 -1.11
N THR A 86 8.85 31.95 -1.18
CA THR A 86 8.66 33.26 -0.58
C THR A 86 7.19 33.65 -0.70
N ASP A 87 6.63 34.03 0.43
CA ASP A 87 5.41 34.82 0.54
C ASP A 87 5.65 36.20 -0.12
N ASP A 88 5.61 36.24 -1.46
CA ASP A 88 5.56 37.45 -2.26
C ASP A 88 4.28 37.41 -3.09
N SER A 89 3.15 37.62 -2.42
CA SER A 89 1.89 37.95 -3.06
C SER A 89 1.11 38.94 -2.19
N VAL A 90 1.73 40.08 -1.93
CA VAL A 90 1.03 41.30 -1.53
C VAL A 90 1.49 42.46 -2.43
N GLU A 91 0.50 42.95 -3.19
CA GLU A 91 0.36 44.30 -3.73
C GLU A 91 1.01 44.71 -5.07
N GLY A 92 0.13 45.11 -6.00
CA GLY A 92 0.22 46.46 -6.56
C GLY A 92 0.72 46.60 -8.00
N ASP A 93 -0.23 46.72 -8.92
CA ASP A 93 -0.31 47.70 -10.02
C ASP A 93 0.99 48.41 -10.47
N GLY A 94 1.33 48.30 -11.76
CA GLY A 94 2.38 49.10 -12.39
C GLY A 94 2.87 48.53 -13.71
N GLY A 95 2.21 48.87 -14.81
CA GLY A 95 2.44 48.27 -16.13
C GLY A 95 3.79 48.56 -16.80
N VAL A 96 4.18 47.67 -17.72
CA VAL A 96 5.07 47.99 -18.84
C VAL A 96 4.60 47.23 -20.08
N LYS A 97 4.20 47.98 -21.12
CA LYS A 97 3.96 47.47 -22.47
C LYS A 97 5.30 47.14 -23.13
N VAL A 98 5.51 45.88 -23.52
CA VAL A 98 6.63 45.52 -24.41
C VAL A 98 6.14 45.63 -25.85
N LYS A 99 6.63 46.68 -26.54
CA LYS A 99 6.44 46.93 -27.96
C LYS A 99 7.23 45.89 -28.75
N LYS A 100 6.55 45.17 -29.63
CA LYS A 100 7.12 44.24 -30.61
C LYS A 100 7.50 45.08 -31.83
N GLU A 101 8.78 45.15 -32.16
CA GLU A 101 9.26 45.62 -33.47
C GLU A 101 10.20 44.55 -34.07
N GLU A 102 10.20 44.56 -35.39
CA GLU A 102 10.44 43.46 -36.35
C GLU A 102 11.89 43.02 -36.51
#